data_AF-A0A959LEA4-F1
#
_entry.id   AF-A0A959LEA4-F1
#
_cell.length_a   1.000
_cell.length_b   1.000
_cell.length_c   1.000
_cell.angle_alpha   90.00
_cell.angle_beta   90.00
_cell.angle_gamma   90.00
#
_symmetry.space_group_name_H-M   'P 1'
#
loop_
_entity.id
_entity.type
_entity.pdbx_description
1 polymer ?
#
loop_
_entity_poly.entity_id
_entity_poly.type
_entity_poly.pdbx_seq_one_letter_code
_entity_poly.pdbx_strand_id
1 'polypeptide(L)'
;MRSSSWITLIVLLLAGAILLLGRCTPGSDAEDLTFLNLEDSVGYVGMQTCRSCHASIYDSYIRTGMGRSWGRATPDRSDASFGPHALVYDSASNYFYAPFFVDTILYVREFRMEGKDTVHNRVEKVDYIVGSGHHTNSHITSRNGYIYQVPITFYTQEKRWDLAPGFEDGANSRFSRILNTECVTCHNHYPEHVQGSENKFFKMPEGIECERCHGPGALHVKTKLAGEIIDTSRYADRTIVNPRRLSRDRVTDLCQRCHLQGIAVLQPGQTFFDFKPGMKLSDVMNVFLPRYTDSDERFIMASQADRLRLSQCYQKSETLTCITCHHPHISVKETGRQQYNQPCLNCHQPTGKLTCTAPLADRAARGDDCAACHMPPSGSIDIPHVRITDHYIRRDYTRKSSENKPKGSFLGLELLTKTTGTPLEMAEGYLALYDKFVADPAMLDSAEAWLNRDHSGEIERGMRSIVHLHFARQRYSALSGLADSRDTAGLDGWTAYRIGEGCLNMRRPQRAATFLKRAVSQEAHNLEFREKYGLALGMLGQIPAARREFLWVLKEDPARPLALTNLGYLHAISGDLTAAEAYYRQALKWDPDFGQAKENLNALLAVKK
;
A
#
# COMPACT_ATOMS: atom_id res chain seq x y z
N MET A 1 13.71 -75.47 38.13
CA MET A 1 14.26 -74.41 37.25
C MET A 1 13.13 -73.79 36.44
N ARG A 2 12.55 -72.67 36.90
CA ARG A 2 11.62 -71.76 36.17
C ARG A 2 11.07 -70.73 37.18
N SER A 3 11.88 -69.77 37.61
CA SER A 3 11.38 -68.62 38.39
C SER A 3 12.22 -67.34 38.24
N SER A 4 13.41 -67.42 37.64
CA SER A 4 14.27 -66.26 37.41
C SER A 4 13.94 -65.43 36.16
N SER A 5 13.01 -65.86 35.32
CA SER A 5 12.70 -65.22 34.02
C SER A 5 11.67 -64.08 34.12
N TRP A 6 10.83 -64.08 35.15
CA TRP A 6 9.72 -63.13 35.27
C TRP A 6 10.13 -61.81 35.93
N ILE A 7 11.07 -61.86 36.87
CA ILE A 7 11.57 -60.67 37.58
C ILE A 7 12.36 -59.77 36.61
N THR A 8 13.18 -60.35 35.73
CA THR A 8 13.95 -59.61 34.73
C THR A 8 13.05 -58.95 33.67
N LEU A 9 11.94 -59.61 33.30
CA LEU A 9 10.97 -59.06 32.34
C LEU A 9 10.20 -57.87 32.94
N ILE A 10 9.85 -57.93 34.23
CA ILE A 10 9.14 -56.85 34.93
C ILE A 10 10.06 -55.63 35.14
N VAL A 11 11.35 -55.86 35.47
CA VAL A 11 12.33 -54.77 35.61
C VAL A 11 12.63 -54.09 34.28
N LEU A 12 12.70 -54.83 33.17
CA LEU A 12 12.87 -54.25 31.83
C LEU A 12 11.62 -53.49 31.35
N LEU A 13 10.41 -53.95 31.68
CA LEU A 13 9.17 -53.25 31.37
C LEU A 13 8.99 -51.96 32.20
N LEU A 14 9.40 -51.95 33.47
CA LEU A 14 9.40 -50.75 34.31
C LEU A 14 10.49 -49.75 33.90
N ALA A 15 11.68 -50.20 33.51
CA ALA A 15 12.72 -49.32 32.97
C ALA A 15 12.33 -48.70 31.61
N GLY A 16 11.63 -49.45 30.75
CA GLY A 16 11.06 -48.95 29.50
C GLY A 16 9.92 -47.94 29.70
N ALA A 17 9.07 -48.14 30.72
CA ALA A 17 8.01 -47.20 31.07
C ALA A 17 8.55 -45.88 31.67
N ILE A 18 9.63 -45.92 32.44
CA ILE A 18 10.29 -44.73 33.00
C ILE A 18 11.04 -43.94 31.90
N LEU A 19 11.62 -44.63 30.91
CA LEU A 19 12.21 -43.99 29.72
C LEU A 19 11.18 -43.38 28.76
N LEU A 20 9.94 -43.89 28.75
CA LEU A 20 8.81 -43.30 28.00
C LEU A 20 8.15 -42.12 28.72
N LEU A 21 8.19 -42.08 30.06
CA LEU A 21 7.69 -40.95 30.86
C LEU A 21 8.71 -39.80 31.00
N GLY A 22 9.97 -40.02 30.62
CA GLY A 22 11.04 -39.00 30.62
C GLY A 22 11.13 -38.11 29.36
N ARG A 23 10.20 -38.25 28.40
CA ARG A 23 10.14 -37.43 27.17
C ARG A 23 8.92 -36.49 27.12
N CYS A 24 8.55 -35.94 28.26
CA CYS A 24 7.68 -34.76 28.32
C CYS A 24 8.44 -33.61 28.96
N THR A 25 9.55 -33.21 28.33
CA THR A 25 9.86 -31.78 28.30
C THR A 25 8.75 -31.11 27.49
N PRO A 26 8.11 -30.03 27.97
CA PRO A 26 7.35 -29.14 27.09
C PRO A 26 8.37 -28.56 26.11
N GLY A 27 8.57 -29.27 25.01
CA GLY A 27 9.35 -28.79 23.89
C GLY A 27 8.67 -27.53 23.38
N SER A 28 9.45 -26.48 23.28
CA SER A 28 9.13 -25.17 22.72
C SER A 28 8.86 -25.20 21.21
N ASP A 29 8.36 -26.31 20.68
CA ASP A 29 7.91 -26.40 19.30
C ASP A 29 6.44 -25.98 19.29
N ALA A 30 6.21 -24.68 19.24
CA ALA A 30 4.93 -24.16 18.78
C ALA A 30 4.78 -24.59 17.30
N GLU A 31 4.29 -25.80 17.06
CA GLU A 31 3.68 -26.14 15.77
C GLU A 31 2.69 -25.01 15.45
N ASP A 32 2.85 -24.39 14.28
CA ASP A 32 1.99 -23.28 13.85
C ASP A 32 0.53 -23.75 13.93
N LEU A 33 -0.18 -23.28 14.96
CA LEU A 33 -1.56 -23.69 15.24
C LEU A 33 -2.41 -23.41 14.01
N THR A 34 -2.95 -24.48 13.41
CA THR A 34 -3.81 -24.33 12.23
C THR A 34 -5.19 -23.84 12.66
N PHE A 35 -5.54 -22.62 12.27
CA PHE A 35 -6.87 -22.05 12.49
C PHE A 35 -7.83 -22.44 11.37
N LEU A 36 -9.05 -22.86 11.74
CA LEU A 36 -10.08 -23.35 10.83
C LEU A 36 -10.70 -22.23 9.98
N ASN A 37 -10.65 -20.99 10.45
CA ASN A 37 -11.19 -19.86 9.69
C ASN A 37 -10.28 -19.38 8.55
N LEU A 38 -9.15 -20.05 8.31
CA LEU A 38 -8.32 -19.80 7.15
C LEU A 38 -8.83 -20.52 5.90
N GLU A 39 -9.74 -21.50 6.05
CA GLU A 39 -10.41 -22.15 4.93
C GLU A 39 -11.19 -21.14 4.07
N ASP A 40 -11.14 -21.29 2.75
CA ASP A 40 -11.77 -20.37 1.79
C ASP A 40 -13.31 -20.36 1.87
N SER A 41 -13.90 -21.40 2.47
CA SER A 41 -15.34 -21.51 2.69
C SER A 41 -15.85 -20.58 3.80
N VAL A 42 -14.96 -20.07 4.67
CA VAL A 42 -15.35 -19.27 5.82
C VAL A 42 -15.47 -17.80 5.44
N GLY A 43 -16.68 -17.25 5.60
CA GLY A 43 -17.00 -15.86 5.26
C GLY A 43 -16.66 -14.83 6.35
N TYR A 44 -16.60 -13.57 5.92
CA TYR A 44 -16.49 -12.40 6.79
C TYR A 44 -17.86 -11.96 7.28
N VAL A 45 -17.94 -11.43 8.51
CA VAL A 45 -19.20 -11.01 9.15
C VAL A 45 -19.25 -9.52 9.49
N GLY A 46 -18.14 -8.80 9.37
CA GLY A 46 -18.02 -7.39 9.68
C GLY A 46 -17.99 -7.10 11.19
N MET A 47 -17.35 -5.99 11.55
CA MET A 47 -17.07 -5.66 12.95
C MET A 47 -18.32 -5.39 13.81
N GLN A 48 -19.47 -5.03 13.21
CA GLN A 48 -20.72 -4.86 13.96
C GLN A 48 -21.23 -6.20 14.54
N THR A 49 -20.98 -7.32 13.84
CA THR A 49 -21.27 -8.66 14.37
C THR A 49 -20.34 -8.97 15.55
N CYS A 50 -19.08 -8.58 15.49
CA CYS A 50 -18.16 -8.73 16.62
C CYS A 50 -18.60 -7.90 17.83
N ARG A 51 -19.11 -6.68 17.59
CA ARG A 51 -19.58 -5.75 18.64
C ARG A 51 -20.69 -6.33 19.51
N SER A 52 -21.59 -7.15 18.96
CA SER A 52 -22.72 -7.70 19.73
C SER A 52 -22.28 -8.55 20.94
N CYS A 53 -21.09 -9.15 20.86
CA CYS A 53 -20.49 -9.93 21.95
C CYS A 53 -19.28 -9.23 22.60
N HIS A 54 -18.59 -8.35 21.87
CA HIS A 54 -17.33 -7.71 22.28
C HIS A 54 -17.41 -6.17 22.29
N ALA A 55 -18.51 -5.61 22.79
CA ALA A 55 -18.78 -4.17 22.76
C ALA A 55 -17.65 -3.31 23.35
N SER A 56 -17.08 -3.69 24.50
CA SER A 56 -16.00 -2.93 25.14
C SER A 56 -14.71 -2.87 24.30
N ILE A 57 -14.38 -3.97 23.61
CA ILE A 57 -13.23 -4.02 22.70
C ILE A 57 -13.50 -3.14 21.50
N TYR A 58 -14.71 -3.23 20.93
CA TYR A 58 -15.13 -2.41 19.80
C TYR A 58 -15.04 -0.91 20.13
N ASP A 59 -15.64 -0.47 21.23
CA ASP A 59 -15.71 0.95 21.61
C ASP A 59 -14.32 1.55 21.88
N SER A 60 -13.38 0.72 22.36
CA SER A 60 -11.97 1.11 22.47
C SER A 60 -11.26 1.14 21.11
N TYR A 61 -11.46 0.09 20.29
CA TYR A 61 -10.74 -0.10 19.04
C TYR A 61 -11.03 0.98 18.00
N ILE A 62 -12.29 1.41 17.85
CA ILE A 62 -12.67 2.44 16.87
C ILE A 62 -12.04 3.81 17.14
N ARG A 63 -11.45 4.00 18.33
CA ARG A 63 -10.73 5.22 18.73
C ARG A 63 -9.22 5.12 18.49
N THR A 64 -8.72 3.95 18.09
CA THR A 64 -7.32 3.73 17.74
C THR A 64 -6.97 4.36 16.39
N GLY A 65 -5.67 4.47 16.09
CA GLY A 65 -5.21 4.90 14.77
C GLY A 65 -5.66 3.98 13.64
N MET A 66 -5.79 2.67 13.89
CA MET A 66 -6.26 1.69 12.91
C MET A 66 -7.78 1.82 12.65
N GLY A 67 -8.59 1.96 13.71
CA GLY A 67 -10.04 2.17 13.55
C GLY A 67 -10.42 3.54 12.95
N ARG A 68 -9.48 4.48 12.91
CA ARG A 68 -9.64 5.82 12.29
C ARG A 68 -8.78 6.01 11.04
N SER A 69 -8.22 4.95 10.46
CA SER A 69 -7.27 5.07 9.35
C SER A 69 -7.90 5.55 8.04
N TRP A 70 -9.23 5.45 7.92
CA TRP A 70 -10.02 5.90 6.78
C TRP A 70 -11.42 6.31 7.26
N GLY A 71 -12.03 7.32 6.64
CA GLY A 71 -13.40 7.74 6.94
C GLY A 71 -13.95 8.73 5.92
N ARG A 72 -15.25 9.07 6.03
CA ARG A 72 -15.86 10.13 5.24
C ARG A 72 -15.25 11.50 5.56
N ALA A 73 -15.15 12.37 4.55
CA ALA A 73 -14.62 13.72 4.71
C ALA A 73 -15.66 14.66 5.34
N THR A 74 -15.90 14.48 6.64
CA THR A 74 -16.83 15.28 7.44
C THR A 74 -16.08 16.14 8.47
N PRO A 75 -16.69 17.20 9.02
CA PRO A 75 -16.05 18.05 10.03
C PRO A 75 -15.59 17.29 11.27
N ASP A 76 -16.34 16.29 11.74
CA ASP A 76 -16.00 15.47 12.92
C ASP A 76 -14.85 14.49 12.68
N ARG A 77 -14.55 14.20 11.40
CA ARG A 77 -13.42 13.35 10.99
C ARG A 77 -12.16 14.14 10.64
N SER A 78 -12.26 15.46 10.48
CA SER A 78 -11.13 16.31 10.14
C SER A 78 -10.46 16.86 11.40
N ASP A 79 -9.16 16.61 11.55
CA ASP A 79 -8.32 17.29 12.54
C ASP A 79 -7.74 18.61 11.98
N ALA A 80 -8.15 19.01 10.76
CA ALA A 80 -7.62 20.18 10.09
C ALA A 80 -8.15 21.50 10.63
N SER A 81 -7.27 22.48 10.73
CA SER A 81 -7.65 23.87 10.98
C SER A 81 -7.86 24.62 9.66
N PHE A 82 -8.91 25.43 9.58
CA PHE A 82 -9.27 26.21 8.39
C PHE A 82 -9.06 27.71 8.64
N GLY A 83 -8.88 28.48 7.57
CA GLY A 83 -8.62 29.92 7.62
C GLY A 83 -7.68 30.37 6.50
N PRO A 84 -7.16 31.62 6.55
CA PRO A 84 -6.24 32.13 5.54
C PRO A 84 -4.97 31.29 5.36
N HIS A 85 -4.52 30.60 6.43
CA HIS A 85 -3.34 29.72 6.40
C HIS A 85 -3.58 28.39 5.66
N ALA A 86 -4.82 28.08 5.28
CA ALA A 86 -5.15 26.86 4.56
C ALA A 86 -4.87 26.95 3.05
N LEU A 87 -4.55 28.15 2.54
CA LEU A 87 -4.15 28.34 1.15
C LEU A 87 -2.77 27.72 0.91
N VAL A 88 -2.72 26.71 0.06
CA VAL A 88 -1.47 26.09 -0.40
C VAL A 88 -1.14 26.63 -1.78
N TYR A 89 0.11 27.04 -1.99
CA TYR A 89 0.63 27.47 -3.27
C TYR A 89 1.71 26.52 -3.76
N ASP A 90 1.47 25.88 -4.91
CA ASP A 90 2.49 25.14 -5.63
C ASP A 90 3.18 26.07 -6.62
N SER A 91 4.40 26.49 -6.29
CA SER A 91 5.19 27.38 -7.14
C SER A 91 5.71 26.71 -8.42
N ALA A 92 5.86 25.38 -8.44
CA ALA A 92 6.39 24.67 -9.60
C ALA A 92 5.35 24.60 -10.73
N SER A 93 4.09 24.38 -10.36
CA SER A 93 2.96 24.31 -11.31
C SER A 93 2.10 25.58 -11.33
N ASN A 94 2.41 26.58 -10.51
CA ASN A 94 1.67 27.82 -10.35
C ASN A 94 0.16 27.60 -10.06
N TYR A 95 -0.18 26.65 -9.21
CA TYR A 95 -1.55 26.41 -8.75
C TYR A 95 -1.73 26.78 -7.27
N PHE A 96 -2.88 27.36 -6.96
CA PHE A 96 -3.36 27.55 -5.60
C PHE A 96 -4.42 26.52 -5.27
N TYR A 97 -4.38 26.00 -4.04
CA TYR A 97 -5.36 25.07 -3.50
C TYR A 97 -5.93 25.62 -2.20
N ALA A 98 -7.25 25.74 -2.12
CA ALA A 98 -7.96 26.23 -0.94
C ALA A 98 -9.03 25.22 -0.50
N PRO A 99 -8.85 24.53 0.64
CA PRO A 99 -9.86 23.64 1.21
C PRO A 99 -10.91 24.43 1.98
N PHE A 100 -12.18 24.04 1.85
CA PHE A 100 -13.29 24.67 2.57
C PHE A 100 -14.47 23.71 2.72
N PHE A 101 -15.25 23.89 3.79
CA PHE A 101 -16.52 23.19 3.97
C PHE A 101 -17.68 24.01 3.40
N VAL A 102 -18.62 23.33 2.76
CA VAL A 102 -19.98 23.81 2.55
C VAL A 102 -20.89 22.84 3.30
N ASP A 103 -21.57 23.35 4.33
CA ASP A 103 -22.25 22.53 5.34
C ASP A 103 -21.31 21.47 5.94
N THR A 104 -21.53 20.19 5.61
CA THR A 104 -20.73 19.06 6.10
C THR A 104 -19.83 18.45 5.01
N ILE A 105 -19.80 19.02 3.80
CA ILE A 105 -19.06 18.48 2.67
C ILE A 105 -17.78 19.29 2.47
N LEU A 106 -16.65 18.60 2.46
CA LEU A 106 -15.35 19.21 2.18
C LEU A 106 -15.14 19.35 0.67
N TYR A 107 -14.67 20.53 0.26
CA TYR A 107 -14.26 20.85 -1.09
C TYR A 107 -12.83 21.38 -1.11
N VAL A 108 -12.16 21.22 -2.25
CA VAL A 108 -10.91 21.92 -2.56
C VAL A 108 -11.10 22.71 -3.85
N ARG A 109 -10.83 24.02 -3.76
CA ARG A 109 -10.76 24.90 -4.93
C ARG A 109 -9.33 24.95 -5.44
N GLU A 110 -9.13 24.58 -6.69
CA GLU A 110 -7.88 24.76 -7.44
C GLU A 110 -8.03 25.97 -8.37
N PHE A 111 -7.06 26.88 -8.38
CA PHE A 111 -7.10 28.05 -9.26
C PHE A 111 -5.72 28.56 -9.63
N ARG A 112 -5.65 29.33 -10.74
CA ARG A 112 -4.47 30.09 -11.15
C ARG A 112 -4.80 31.57 -11.25
N MET A 113 -3.81 32.40 -11.01
CA MET A 113 -3.91 33.85 -11.18
C MET A 113 -2.92 34.36 -12.21
N GLU A 114 -3.35 35.33 -13.01
CA GLU A 114 -2.50 36.17 -13.85
C GLU A 114 -2.77 37.63 -13.47
N GLY A 115 -1.81 38.26 -12.79
CA GLY A 115 -2.04 39.55 -12.16
C GLY A 115 -3.15 39.48 -11.10
N LYS A 116 -4.27 40.17 -11.35
CA LYS A 116 -5.46 40.15 -10.47
C LYS A 116 -6.57 39.20 -10.96
N ASP A 117 -6.42 38.63 -12.14
CA ASP A 117 -7.46 37.83 -12.78
C ASP A 117 -7.27 36.34 -12.49
N THR A 118 -8.39 35.64 -12.26
CA THR A 118 -8.39 34.19 -12.14
C THR A 118 -8.51 33.57 -13.54
N VAL A 119 -7.44 32.96 -14.04
CA VAL A 119 -7.37 32.39 -15.39
C VAL A 119 -7.73 30.91 -15.45
N HIS A 120 -7.72 30.24 -14.30
CA HIS A 120 -8.21 28.87 -14.13
C HIS A 120 -8.93 28.74 -12.80
N ASN A 121 -10.02 27.97 -12.78
CA ASN A 121 -10.79 27.72 -11.58
C ASN A 121 -11.54 26.40 -11.66
N ARG A 122 -11.32 25.55 -10.66
CA ARG A 122 -11.96 24.25 -10.50
C ARG A 122 -12.29 24.03 -9.03
N VAL A 123 -13.43 23.40 -8.76
CA VAL A 123 -13.84 23.01 -7.40
C VAL A 123 -14.08 21.51 -7.40
N GLU A 124 -13.40 20.80 -6.52
CA GLU A 124 -13.49 19.35 -6.39
C GLU A 124 -14.04 18.98 -5.03
N LYS A 125 -14.96 18.02 -5.02
CA LYS A 125 -15.49 17.43 -3.79
C LYS A 125 -14.46 16.45 -3.22
N VAL A 126 -14.28 16.49 -1.91
CA VAL A 126 -13.53 15.47 -1.17
C VAL A 126 -14.53 14.49 -0.56
N ASP A 127 -14.32 13.20 -0.77
CA ASP A 127 -15.23 12.14 -0.30
C ASP A 127 -14.70 11.43 0.96
N TYR A 128 -13.37 11.31 1.09
CA TYR A 128 -12.75 10.60 2.20
C TYR A 128 -11.54 11.34 2.78
N ILE A 129 -11.29 11.07 4.05
CA ILE A 129 -10.07 11.40 4.78
C ILE A 129 -9.33 10.10 5.09
N VAL A 130 -8.03 10.10 4.85
CA VAL A 130 -7.10 8.99 5.12
C VAL A 130 -6.08 9.44 6.16
N GLY A 131 -5.85 8.58 7.15
CA GLY A 131 -5.02 8.88 8.30
C GLY A 131 -5.84 9.29 9.52
N SER A 132 -5.40 8.80 10.69
CA SER A 132 -6.12 8.94 11.96
C SER A 132 -6.03 10.32 12.61
N GLY A 133 -5.36 11.28 11.97
CA GLY A 133 -5.02 12.58 12.55
C GLY A 133 -3.82 12.56 13.50
N HIS A 134 -3.18 11.40 13.73
CA HIS A 134 -1.99 11.36 14.56
C HIS A 134 -0.77 12.05 13.90
N HIS A 135 -0.70 11.98 12.57
CA HIS A 135 0.38 12.56 11.76
C HIS A 135 -0.17 13.47 10.66
N THR A 136 -1.12 12.96 9.88
CA THR A 136 -1.72 13.66 8.75
C THR A 136 -3.20 13.30 8.59
N ASN A 137 -3.93 14.19 7.91
CA ASN A 137 -5.18 13.87 7.22
C ASN A 137 -5.00 14.15 5.73
N SER A 138 -4.83 13.09 4.94
CA SER A 138 -4.82 13.15 3.48
C SER A 138 -6.23 13.03 2.93
N HIS A 139 -6.48 13.62 1.77
CA HIS A 139 -7.82 13.80 1.23
C HIS A 139 -7.98 13.05 -0.09
N ILE A 140 -9.14 12.41 -0.29
CA ILE A 140 -9.43 11.56 -1.46
C ILE A 140 -10.74 12.00 -2.08
N THR A 141 -10.77 12.11 -3.40
CA THR A 141 -11.98 12.35 -4.19
C THR A 141 -12.40 11.08 -4.92
N SER A 142 -13.70 10.89 -5.14
CA SER A 142 -14.27 9.78 -5.88
C SER A 142 -15.14 10.25 -7.04
N ARG A 143 -14.87 9.75 -8.24
CA ARG A 143 -15.66 9.97 -9.46
C ARG A 143 -16.18 8.64 -9.95
N ASN A 144 -17.48 8.40 -9.82
CA ASN A 144 -18.12 7.12 -10.18
C ASN A 144 -17.41 5.88 -9.59
N GLY A 145 -16.89 5.99 -8.35
CA GLY A 145 -16.14 4.92 -7.68
C GLY A 145 -14.64 4.89 -7.96
N TYR A 146 -14.14 5.62 -8.97
CA TYR A 146 -12.70 5.80 -9.17
C TYR A 146 -12.15 6.78 -8.14
N ILE A 147 -11.13 6.37 -7.37
CA ILE A 147 -10.58 7.20 -6.29
C ILE A 147 -9.22 7.81 -6.66
N TYR A 148 -9.04 9.07 -6.28
CA TYR A 148 -7.83 9.85 -6.56
C TYR A 148 -7.38 10.63 -5.33
N GLN A 149 -6.06 10.76 -5.16
CA GLN A 149 -5.48 11.61 -4.14
C GLN A 149 -5.72 13.07 -4.50
N VAL A 150 -6.18 13.85 -3.53
CA VAL A 150 -6.25 15.31 -3.60
C VAL A 150 -4.83 15.86 -3.36
N PRO A 151 -4.41 16.94 -4.05
CA PRO A 151 -3.02 17.39 -4.05
C PRO A 151 -2.54 18.02 -2.74
N ILE A 152 -3.40 18.19 -1.75
CA ILE A 152 -3.08 18.79 -0.45
C ILE A 152 -3.42 17.87 0.72
N THR A 153 -2.61 17.95 1.77
CA THR A 153 -2.81 17.23 3.03
C THR A 153 -2.69 18.19 4.21
N PHE A 154 -3.31 17.83 5.33
CA PHE A 154 -3.12 18.55 6.58
C PHE A 154 -2.12 17.80 7.46
N TYR A 155 -1.04 18.46 7.84
CA TYR A 155 0.00 17.94 8.73
C TYR A 155 -0.33 18.31 10.17
N THR A 156 -0.79 17.35 10.98
CA THR A 156 -1.38 17.63 12.29
C THR A 156 -0.34 18.05 13.33
N GLN A 157 0.90 17.58 13.21
CA GLN A 157 2.01 17.94 14.11
C GLN A 157 2.41 19.42 13.98
N GLU A 158 2.45 19.93 12.75
CA GLU A 158 2.77 21.34 12.45
C GLU A 158 1.53 22.23 12.34
N LYS A 159 0.32 21.64 12.33
CA LYS A 159 -0.98 22.32 12.17
C LYS A 159 -1.07 23.17 10.89
N ARG A 160 -0.58 22.64 9.77
CA ARG A 160 -0.53 23.34 8.48
C ARG A 160 -1.10 22.51 7.35
N TRP A 161 -1.60 23.20 6.34
CA TRP A 161 -1.86 22.62 5.03
C TRP A 161 -0.62 22.76 4.17
N ASP A 162 -0.32 21.72 3.40
CA ASP A 162 0.69 21.77 2.36
C ASP A 162 0.39 20.73 1.28
N LEU A 163 1.24 20.67 0.26
CA LEU A 163 1.20 19.61 -0.75
C LEU A 163 1.25 18.23 -0.09
N ALA A 164 0.46 17.33 -0.66
CA ALA A 164 0.46 15.94 -0.25
C ALA A 164 1.79 15.28 -0.61
N PRO A 165 2.27 14.29 0.18
CA PRO A 165 3.58 13.68 -0.07
C PRO A 165 3.71 13.11 -1.49
N GLY A 166 4.79 13.50 -2.18
CA GLY A 166 5.07 13.14 -3.57
C GLY A 166 4.43 14.06 -4.61
N PHE A 167 3.87 15.21 -4.21
CA PHE A 167 3.36 16.25 -5.12
C PHE A 167 4.31 17.45 -5.20
N GLU A 168 5.38 17.46 -4.41
CA GLU A 168 6.40 18.49 -4.38
C GLU A 168 7.30 18.44 -5.63
N ASP A 169 8.17 19.43 -5.79
CA ASP A 169 9.24 19.46 -6.81
C ASP A 169 8.79 19.23 -8.27
N GLY A 170 7.57 19.66 -8.60
CA GLY A 170 6.98 19.54 -9.94
C GLY A 170 6.32 18.18 -10.23
N ALA A 171 6.22 17.29 -9.23
CA ALA A 171 5.53 16.00 -9.35
C ALA A 171 4.00 16.09 -9.15
N ASN A 172 3.47 17.30 -8.94
CA ASN A 172 2.05 17.52 -8.68
C ASN A 172 1.15 17.04 -9.84
N SER A 173 0.50 15.90 -9.64
CA SER A 173 -0.47 15.30 -10.56
C SER A 173 -1.91 15.79 -10.33
N ARG A 174 -2.09 16.80 -9.47
CA ARG A 174 -3.38 17.42 -9.17
C ARG A 174 -4.39 16.37 -8.70
N PHE A 175 -5.51 16.22 -9.42
CA PHE A 175 -6.56 15.25 -9.08
C PHE A 175 -6.47 13.98 -9.94
N SER A 176 -5.29 13.59 -10.45
CA SER A 176 -5.15 12.40 -11.31
C SER A 176 -4.37 11.25 -10.66
N ARG A 177 -3.70 11.44 -9.51
CA ARG A 177 -3.00 10.36 -8.81
C ARG A 177 -3.99 9.32 -8.30
N ILE A 178 -3.97 8.14 -8.89
CA ILE A 178 -4.84 7.03 -8.49
C ILE A 178 -4.43 6.48 -7.12
N LEU A 179 -5.40 5.97 -6.36
CA LEU A 179 -5.14 5.07 -5.24
C LEU A 179 -5.61 3.67 -5.61
N ASN A 180 -4.65 2.77 -5.81
CA ASN A 180 -4.94 1.38 -6.12
C ASN A 180 -5.22 0.56 -4.85
N THR A 181 -5.46 -0.74 -5.03
CA THR A 181 -5.72 -1.68 -3.93
C THR A 181 -4.56 -1.81 -2.93
N GLU A 182 -3.31 -1.55 -3.34
CA GLU A 182 -2.13 -1.53 -2.46
C GLU A 182 -2.25 -0.43 -1.39
N CYS A 183 -2.67 0.78 -1.80
CA CYS A 183 -2.91 1.87 -0.86
C CYS A 183 -4.07 1.55 0.09
N VAL A 184 -5.17 1.01 -0.44
CA VAL A 184 -6.40 0.76 0.34
C VAL A 184 -6.22 -0.37 1.34
N THR A 185 -5.46 -1.42 1.02
CA THR A 185 -5.28 -2.59 1.92
C THR A 185 -4.65 -2.22 3.26
N CYS A 186 -3.80 -1.19 3.30
CA CYS A 186 -3.12 -0.76 4.52
C CYS A 186 -3.97 0.18 5.39
N HIS A 187 -4.94 0.87 4.79
CA HIS A 187 -5.72 1.90 5.47
C HIS A 187 -7.18 1.51 5.71
N ASN A 188 -7.62 0.35 5.23
CA ASN A 188 -9.02 -0.01 5.28
C ASN A 188 -9.28 -1.51 5.54
N HIS A 189 -10.55 -1.84 5.77
CA HIS A 189 -11.07 -3.20 5.72
C HIS A 189 -11.18 -3.70 4.26
N TYR A 190 -11.96 -4.74 3.97
CA TYR A 190 -12.15 -5.25 2.60
C TYR A 190 -13.13 -4.37 1.82
N PRO A 191 -12.68 -3.62 0.79
CA PRO A 191 -13.56 -2.87 -0.08
C PRO A 191 -14.19 -3.77 -1.15
N GLU A 192 -15.30 -3.32 -1.74
CA GLU A 192 -15.88 -3.95 -2.92
C GLU A 192 -15.20 -3.39 -4.17
N HIS A 193 -14.02 -3.92 -4.50
CA HIS A 193 -13.25 -3.54 -5.68
C HIS A 193 -13.93 -3.99 -6.97
N VAL A 194 -13.97 -3.13 -7.98
CA VAL A 194 -14.50 -3.48 -9.30
C VAL A 194 -13.41 -4.23 -10.07
N GLN A 195 -13.66 -5.51 -10.35
CA GLN A 195 -12.73 -6.35 -11.10
C GLN A 195 -12.37 -5.73 -12.46
N GLY A 196 -11.09 -5.80 -12.83
CA GLY A 196 -10.60 -5.21 -14.08
C GLY A 196 -10.49 -3.68 -14.04
N SER A 197 -10.43 -3.09 -12.85
CA SER A 197 -10.05 -1.70 -12.62
C SER A 197 -8.79 -1.64 -11.75
N GLU A 198 -8.10 -0.49 -11.75
CA GLU A 198 -6.96 -0.25 -10.84
C GLU A 198 -7.40 0.38 -9.51
N ASN A 199 -8.38 1.27 -9.58
CA ASN A 199 -8.77 2.17 -8.48
C ASN A 199 -10.27 2.40 -8.39
N LYS A 200 -11.11 1.51 -8.95
CA LYS A 200 -12.57 1.65 -8.87
C LYS A 200 -13.16 0.75 -7.80
N PHE A 201 -14.01 1.32 -6.95
CA PHE A 201 -14.67 0.62 -5.85
C PHE A 201 -16.17 0.93 -5.83
N PHE A 202 -17.02 -0.10 -5.69
CA PHE A 202 -18.45 0.07 -5.46
C PHE A 202 -18.74 0.55 -4.05
N LYS A 203 -17.98 0.02 -3.09
CA LYS A 203 -18.14 0.32 -1.66
C LYS A 203 -16.77 0.41 -0.99
N MET A 204 -16.61 1.46 -0.18
CA MET A 204 -15.41 1.71 0.60
C MET A 204 -15.75 1.64 2.11
N PRO A 205 -15.08 0.79 2.90
CA PRO A 205 -15.24 0.75 4.36
C PRO A 205 -14.60 1.99 5.03
N GLU A 206 -14.76 2.11 6.35
CA GLU A 206 -14.30 3.25 7.15
C GLU A 206 -13.25 2.85 8.20
N GLY A 207 -12.12 2.35 7.71
CA GLY A 207 -10.94 2.05 8.53
C GLY A 207 -10.66 0.56 8.62
N ILE A 208 -9.56 0.21 9.30
CA ILE A 208 -9.24 -1.19 9.57
C ILE A 208 -10.24 -1.72 10.60
N GLU A 209 -10.72 -2.95 10.39
CA GLU A 209 -11.69 -3.65 11.24
C GLU A 209 -11.13 -4.95 11.84
N CYS A 210 -11.85 -5.55 12.79
CA CYS A 210 -11.44 -6.75 13.54
C CYS A 210 -10.87 -7.87 12.67
N GLU A 211 -11.57 -8.22 11.59
CA GLU A 211 -11.24 -9.37 10.75
C GLU A 211 -9.96 -9.16 9.92
N ARG A 212 -9.41 -7.93 9.85
CA ARG A 212 -8.07 -7.70 9.27
C ARG A 212 -6.96 -8.31 10.12
N CYS A 213 -7.19 -8.52 11.41
CA CYS A 213 -6.24 -9.12 12.36
C CYS A 213 -6.66 -10.52 12.83
N HIS A 214 -7.95 -10.82 12.77
CA HIS A 214 -8.54 -12.07 13.26
C HIS A 214 -8.98 -13.04 12.16
N GLY A 215 -9.03 -12.59 10.90
CA GLY A 215 -9.51 -13.37 9.75
C GLY A 215 -11.04 -13.46 9.70
N PRO A 216 -11.58 -14.25 8.75
CA PRO A 216 -13.02 -14.48 8.60
C PRO A 216 -13.68 -14.97 9.91
N GLY A 217 -14.78 -14.34 10.33
CA GLY A 217 -15.42 -14.61 11.62
C GLY A 217 -16.64 -15.55 11.58
N ALA A 218 -17.16 -15.91 10.41
CA ALA A 218 -18.45 -16.60 10.29
C ALA A 218 -18.50 -17.94 11.05
N LEU A 219 -17.43 -18.74 10.97
CA LEU A 219 -17.34 -20.01 11.68
C LEU A 219 -17.38 -19.80 13.20
N HIS A 220 -16.58 -18.86 13.70
CA HIS A 220 -16.55 -18.51 15.11
C HIS A 220 -17.92 -18.10 15.63
N VAL A 221 -18.57 -17.13 14.95
CA VAL A 221 -19.89 -16.64 15.34
C VAL A 221 -20.89 -17.79 15.40
N LYS A 222 -20.94 -18.63 14.35
CA LYS A 222 -21.82 -19.80 14.30
C LYS A 222 -21.58 -20.74 15.48
N THR A 223 -20.34 -21.10 15.75
CA THR A 223 -19.95 -22.01 16.84
C THR A 223 -20.32 -21.44 18.21
N LYS A 224 -20.06 -20.15 18.49
CA LYS A 224 -20.40 -19.56 19.79
C LYS A 224 -21.90 -19.40 20.00
N LEU A 225 -22.65 -19.07 18.96
CA LEU A 225 -24.11 -19.01 19.04
C LEU A 225 -24.75 -20.39 19.23
N ALA A 226 -24.08 -21.47 18.83
CA ALA A 226 -24.49 -22.84 19.14
C ALA A 226 -24.19 -23.28 20.58
N GLY A 227 -23.57 -22.42 21.40
CA GLY A 227 -23.20 -22.72 22.79
C GLY A 227 -21.87 -23.47 22.94
N GLU A 228 -21.11 -23.64 21.85
CA GLU A 228 -19.81 -24.33 21.86
C GLU A 228 -18.69 -23.39 22.31
N ILE A 229 -18.55 -23.26 23.63
CA ILE A 229 -17.56 -22.39 24.28
C ILE A 229 -16.29 -23.18 24.61
N ILE A 230 -15.13 -22.58 24.31
CA ILE A 230 -13.82 -23.14 24.61
C ILE A 230 -13.21 -22.31 25.74
N ASP A 231 -12.61 -22.97 26.74
CA ASP A 231 -11.81 -22.28 27.76
C ASP A 231 -10.50 -21.77 27.13
N THR A 232 -10.54 -20.51 26.70
CA THR A 232 -9.41 -19.85 26.02
C THR A 232 -8.21 -19.61 26.93
N SER A 233 -8.32 -19.83 28.25
CA SER A 233 -7.17 -19.78 29.16
C SER A 233 -6.27 -21.01 28.97
N ARG A 234 -6.86 -22.16 28.60
CA ARG A 234 -6.16 -23.43 28.42
C ARG A 234 -5.92 -23.78 26.95
N TYR A 235 -6.94 -23.62 26.11
CA TYR A 235 -6.90 -24.04 24.71
C TYR A 235 -7.00 -22.85 23.76
N ALA A 236 -6.46 -22.99 22.55
CA ALA A 236 -6.71 -22.03 21.48
C ALA A 236 -8.11 -22.28 20.89
N ASP A 237 -8.91 -21.23 20.75
CA ASP A 237 -10.10 -21.30 19.90
C ASP A 237 -9.64 -21.32 18.45
N ARG A 238 -9.82 -22.46 17.77
CA ARG A 238 -9.37 -22.62 16.38
C ARG A 238 -10.34 -22.01 15.37
N THR A 239 -11.50 -21.54 15.79
CA THR A 239 -12.52 -20.96 14.90
C THR A 239 -12.27 -19.49 14.55
N ILE A 240 -11.35 -18.83 15.25
CA ILE A 240 -10.93 -17.45 14.97
C ILE A 240 -9.45 -17.28 15.33
N VAL A 241 -8.69 -16.56 14.52
CA VAL A 241 -7.28 -16.30 14.82
C VAL A 241 -7.18 -15.40 16.03
N ASN A 242 -6.34 -15.76 17.00
CA ASN A 242 -5.91 -14.86 18.06
C ASN A 242 -4.42 -14.59 17.89
N PRO A 243 -3.99 -13.35 17.57
CA PRO A 243 -2.58 -13.03 17.37
C PRO A 243 -1.66 -13.42 18.54
N ARG A 244 -2.16 -13.48 19.78
CA ARG A 244 -1.36 -13.93 20.95
C ARG A 244 -1.03 -15.42 20.93
N ARG A 245 -1.69 -16.21 20.08
CA ARG A 245 -1.50 -17.66 19.92
C ARG A 245 -0.71 -18.00 18.66
N LEU A 246 -0.36 -17.02 17.85
CA LEU A 246 0.48 -17.19 16.67
C LEU A 246 1.96 -17.27 17.07
N SER A 247 2.76 -17.96 16.26
CA SER A 247 4.21 -17.89 16.37
C SER A 247 4.71 -16.46 16.10
N ARG A 248 5.92 -16.14 16.59
CA ARG A 248 6.54 -14.82 16.42
C ARG A 248 6.56 -14.36 14.96
N ASP A 249 6.89 -15.28 14.06
CA ASP A 249 6.98 -14.99 12.62
C ASP A 249 5.59 -14.68 12.03
N ARG A 250 4.54 -15.41 12.43
CA ARG A 250 3.17 -15.18 11.96
C ARG A 250 2.59 -13.87 12.50
N VAL A 251 2.90 -13.49 13.74
CA VAL A 251 2.56 -12.15 14.27
C VAL A 251 3.29 -11.07 13.46
N THR A 252 4.57 -11.29 13.17
CA THR A 252 5.37 -10.35 12.38
C THR A 252 4.80 -10.21 10.96
N ASP A 253 4.45 -11.31 10.30
CA ASP A 253 3.79 -11.31 8.99
C ASP A 253 2.47 -10.54 9.01
N LEU A 254 1.64 -10.76 10.02
CA LEU A 254 0.38 -10.04 10.20
C LEU A 254 0.61 -8.53 10.31
N CYS A 255 1.54 -8.09 11.16
CA CYS A 255 1.77 -6.67 11.42
C CYS A 255 2.49 -5.99 10.25
N GLN A 256 3.49 -6.65 9.65
CA GLN A 256 4.31 -6.05 8.60
C GLN A 256 3.54 -5.85 7.30
N ARG A 257 2.42 -6.56 7.08
CA ARG A 257 1.52 -6.28 5.94
C ARG A 257 1.22 -4.78 5.77
N CYS A 258 1.15 -4.04 6.88
CA CYS A 258 0.88 -2.59 6.87
C CYS A 258 2.00 -1.76 7.52
N HIS A 259 2.77 -2.33 8.45
CA HIS A 259 3.88 -1.65 9.15
C HIS A 259 5.26 -1.91 8.53
N LEU A 260 5.28 -2.37 7.28
CA LEU A 260 6.45 -2.47 6.42
C LEU A 260 6.06 -2.04 5.00
N GLN A 261 6.06 -0.74 4.75
CA GLN A 261 5.84 -0.15 3.43
C GLN A 261 7.10 -0.28 2.59
N GLY A 262 7.40 -1.50 2.14
CA GLY A 262 8.43 -1.72 1.14
C GLY A 262 7.87 -1.66 -0.28
N ILE A 263 8.65 -2.19 -1.23
CA ILE A 263 8.20 -2.48 -2.58
C ILE A 263 7.49 -3.83 -2.54
N ALA A 264 6.17 -3.82 -2.48
CA ALA A 264 5.38 -5.04 -2.49
C ALA A 264 5.18 -5.57 -3.92
N VAL A 265 5.44 -6.86 -4.11
CA VAL A 265 5.23 -7.60 -5.36
C VAL A 265 4.36 -8.81 -5.03
N LEU A 266 3.16 -8.89 -5.63
CA LEU A 266 2.22 -9.98 -5.43
C LEU A 266 2.75 -11.28 -6.05
N GLN A 267 2.47 -12.41 -5.41
CA GLN A 267 2.64 -13.71 -6.01
C GLN A 267 1.63 -13.90 -7.16
N PRO A 268 1.91 -14.78 -8.14
CA PRO A 268 1.02 -15.02 -9.26
C PRO A 268 -0.41 -15.36 -8.83
N GLY A 269 -1.38 -14.64 -9.38
CA GLY A 269 -2.81 -14.85 -9.11
C GLY A 269 -3.32 -14.33 -7.77
N GLN A 270 -2.46 -13.73 -6.94
CA GLN A 270 -2.83 -13.17 -5.65
C GLN A 270 -3.23 -11.70 -5.74
N THR A 271 -4.00 -11.25 -4.75
CA THR A 271 -4.36 -9.86 -4.51
C THR A 271 -3.88 -9.39 -3.13
N PHE A 272 -3.80 -8.08 -2.92
CA PHE A 272 -3.46 -7.49 -1.62
C PHE A 272 -4.47 -7.81 -0.49
N PHE A 273 -5.60 -8.44 -0.81
CA PHE A 273 -6.63 -8.83 0.14
C PHE A 273 -6.64 -10.35 0.43
N ASP A 274 -5.81 -11.15 -0.24
CA ASP A 274 -5.82 -12.61 -0.08
C ASP A 274 -5.07 -13.08 1.17
N PHE A 275 -4.24 -12.22 1.76
CA PHE A 275 -3.57 -12.53 3.03
C PHE A 275 -4.57 -12.62 4.18
N LYS A 276 -4.67 -13.82 4.77
CA LYS A 276 -5.42 -14.08 6.01
C LYS A 276 -4.47 -14.16 7.21
N PRO A 277 -4.84 -13.61 8.38
CA PRO A 277 -4.00 -13.64 9.59
C PRO A 277 -3.61 -15.05 10.01
N GLY A 278 -2.31 -15.36 9.99
CA GLY A 278 -1.80 -16.72 10.23
C GLY A 278 -1.24 -17.42 8.98
N MET A 279 -1.32 -16.81 7.81
CA MET A 279 -0.56 -17.22 6.62
C MET A 279 0.88 -16.70 6.67
N LYS A 280 1.76 -17.23 5.81
CA LYS A 280 3.03 -16.55 5.51
C LYS A 280 2.75 -15.39 4.59
N LEU A 281 3.36 -14.23 4.87
CA LEU A 281 3.15 -13.07 3.99
C LEU A 281 3.70 -13.36 2.59
N SER A 282 4.82 -14.08 2.50
CA SER A 282 5.47 -14.49 1.25
C SER A 282 4.60 -15.34 0.32
N ASP A 283 3.56 -16.00 0.84
CA ASP A 283 2.63 -16.80 0.03
C ASP A 283 1.69 -15.91 -0.80
N VAL A 284 1.53 -14.65 -0.38
CA VAL A 284 0.67 -13.65 -1.05
C VAL A 284 1.51 -12.56 -1.72
N MET A 285 2.53 -12.05 -1.03
CA MET A 285 3.41 -11.03 -1.58
C MET A 285 4.81 -11.06 -0.96
N ASN A 286 5.78 -10.66 -1.79
CA ASN A 286 7.12 -10.35 -1.36
C ASN A 286 7.25 -8.85 -1.11
N VAL A 287 7.89 -8.47 -0.01
CA VAL A 287 8.17 -7.07 0.31
C VAL A 287 9.66 -6.84 0.29
N PHE A 288 10.10 -6.00 -0.63
CA PHE A 288 11.50 -5.62 -0.77
C PHE A 288 11.77 -4.25 -0.17
N LEU A 289 13.00 -3.99 0.25
CA LEU A 289 13.41 -2.69 0.77
C LEU A 289 14.76 -2.28 0.16
N PRO A 290 14.88 -1.05 -0.38
CA PRO A 290 16.15 -0.57 -0.89
C PRO A 290 17.08 -0.27 0.29
N ARG A 291 18.31 -0.79 0.21
CA ARG A 291 19.36 -0.54 1.20
C ARG A 291 20.35 0.47 0.67
N TYR A 292 20.79 1.34 1.58
CA TYR A 292 21.75 2.40 1.37
C TYR A 292 22.80 2.35 2.48
N THR A 293 23.95 2.98 2.26
CA THR A 293 25.01 3.08 3.28
C THR A 293 24.59 3.83 4.54
N ASP A 294 23.49 4.58 4.51
CA ASP A 294 22.89 5.33 5.62
C ASP A 294 21.49 4.83 6.04
N SER A 295 21.10 3.59 5.67
CA SER A 295 19.78 3.01 5.99
C SER A 295 19.47 2.92 7.50
N ASP A 296 20.49 2.97 8.36
CA ASP A 296 20.29 3.01 9.81
C ASP A 296 19.92 4.43 10.32
N GLU A 297 20.25 5.47 9.56
CA GLU A 297 19.99 6.89 9.86
C GLU A 297 18.71 7.42 9.18
N ARG A 298 18.31 6.86 8.03
CA ARG A 298 17.17 7.33 7.21
C ARG A 298 16.21 6.20 6.89
N PHE A 299 14.92 6.43 7.15
CA PHE A 299 13.86 5.45 6.96
C PHE A 299 12.52 6.12 6.69
N ILE A 300 11.58 5.31 6.20
CA ILE A 300 10.22 5.72 5.83
C ILE A 300 9.24 5.57 7.00
N MET A 301 8.08 6.19 6.89
CA MET A 301 7.00 6.18 7.88
C MET A 301 6.63 4.77 8.38
N ALA A 302 6.25 3.87 7.47
CA ALA A 302 5.85 2.51 7.82
C ALA A 302 7.05 1.56 7.72
N SER A 303 7.99 1.69 8.64
CA SER A 303 9.21 0.84 8.71
C SER A 303 9.39 0.13 10.04
N GLN A 304 8.38 0.15 10.92
CA GLN A 304 8.50 -0.32 12.30
C GLN A 304 9.00 -1.76 12.37
N ALA A 305 8.54 -2.64 11.47
CA ALA A 305 8.99 -4.04 11.42
C ALA A 305 10.48 -4.16 11.02
N ASP A 306 10.93 -3.41 10.02
CA ASP A 306 12.34 -3.38 9.60
C ASP A 306 13.24 -2.82 10.70
N ARG A 307 12.88 -1.65 11.23
CA ARG A 307 13.63 -0.96 12.29
C ARG A 307 13.76 -1.83 13.53
N LEU A 308 12.70 -2.55 13.92
CA LEU A 308 12.75 -3.47 15.04
C LEU A 308 13.75 -4.62 14.81
N ARG A 309 13.82 -5.18 13.58
CA ARG A 309 14.74 -6.26 13.22
C ARG A 309 16.22 -5.90 13.31
N LEU A 310 16.55 -4.61 13.17
CA LEU A 310 17.92 -4.10 13.36
C LEU A 310 18.37 -4.14 14.83
N SER A 311 17.42 -4.20 15.77
CA SER A 311 17.69 -4.12 17.21
C SER A 311 18.30 -5.42 17.74
N GLN A 312 19.39 -5.31 18.52
CA GLN A 312 19.95 -6.44 19.25
C GLN A 312 18.94 -7.10 20.20
N CYS A 313 18.01 -6.30 20.75
CA CYS A 313 16.89 -6.77 21.55
C CYS A 313 16.01 -7.78 20.77
N TYR A 314 15.68 -7.46 19.52
CA TYR A 314 14.88 -8.32 18.67
C TYR A 314 15.67 -9.53 18.17
N GLN A 315 16.92 -9.33 17.74
CA GLN A 315 17.77 -10.42 17.21
C GLN A 315 18.06 -11.51 18.26
N LYS A 316 18.13 -11.14 19.54
CA LYS A 316 18.39 -12.09 20.65
C LYS A 316 17.14 -12.64 21.33
N SER A 317 15.95 -12.22 20.89
CA SER A 317 14.69 -12.69 21.48
C SER A 317 13.98 -13.65 20.54
N GLU A 318 13.54 -14.78 21.10
CA GLU A 318 12.70 -15.76 20.40
C GLU A 318 11.21 -15.43 20.47
N THR A 319 10.80 -14.54 21.39
CA THR A 319 9.38 -14.30 21.73
C THR A 319 8.92 -12.87 21.54
N LEU A 320 9.82 -11.91 21.32
CA LEU A 320 9.48 -10.50 21.12
C LEU A 320 8.68 -10.30 19.81
N THR A 321 7.52 -9.67 19.93
CA THR A 321 6.64 -9.28 18.83
C THR A 321 6.14 -7.86 19.03
N CYS A 322 5.40 -7.33 18.05
CA CYS A 322 4.76 -6.01 18.15
C CYS A 322 3.82 -5.92 19.37
N ILE A 323 3.09 -7.00 19.67
CA ILE A 323 2.11 -7.05 20.75
C ILE A 323 2.70 -7.37 22.13
N THR A 324 4.03 -7.54 22.23
CA THR A 324 4.72 -7.53 23.52
C THR A 324 4.63 -6.14 24.18
N CYS A 325 4.69 -5.08 23.37
CA CYS A 325 4.66 -3.69 23.85
C CYS A 325 3.32 -3.00 23.54
N HIS A 326 2.71 -3.29 22.39
CA HIS A 326 1.48 -2.61 21.96
C HIS A 326 0.22 -3.43 22.25
N HIS A 327 -0.79 -2.77 22.80
CA HIS A 327 -2.14 -3.32 22.85
C HIS A 327 -2.92 -2.86 21.60
N PRO A 328 -3.22 -3.74 20.64
CA PRO A 328 -3.79 -3.33 19.35
C PRO A 328 -5.21 -2.73 19.45
N HIS A 329 -5.93 -2.98 20.54
CA HIS A 329 -7.28 -2.42 20.74
C HIS A 329 -7.35 -1.15 21.60
N ILE A 330 -6.21 -0.62 22.06
CA ILE A 330 -6.18 0.60 22.89
C ILE A 330 -5.33 1.64 22.16
N SER A 331 -5.79 2.88 22.15
CA SER A 331 -5.08 3.97 21.48
C SER A 331 -3.74 4.23 22.18
N VAL A 332 -2.70 4.48 21.40
CA VAL A 332 -1.39 4.91 21.94
C VAL A 332 -1.48 6.23 22.70
N LYS A 333 -2.49 7.07 22.39
CA LYS A 333 -2.79 8.31 23.13
C LYS A 333 -3.34 8.06 24.54
N GLU A 334 -3.90 6.87 24.78
CA GLU A 334 -4.50 6.46 26.06
C GLU A 334 -3.61 5.48 26.82
N THR A 335 -2.56 4.94 26.17
CA THR A 335 -1.69 3.92 26.76
C THR A 335 -0.66 4.56 27.69
N GLY A 336 -0.64 4.13 28.96
CA GLY A 336 0.32 4.63 29.94
C GLY A 336 1.75 4.15 29.69
N ARG A 337 2.73 4.98 30.04
CA ARG A 337 4.17 4.73 29.87
C ARG A 337 4.65 3.36 30.39
N GLN A 338 4.11 2.91 31.52
CA GLN A 338 4.52 1.64 32.14
C GLN A 338 4.30 0.43 31.22
N GLN A 339 3.27 0.46 30.35
CA GLN A 339 3.03 -0.58 29.36
C GLN A 339 4.23 -0.77 28.41
N TYR A 340 4.93 0.32 28.09
CA TYR A 340 6.10 0.30 27.20
C TYR A 340 7.40 -0.01 27.94
N ASN A 341 7.55 0.45 29.19
CA ASN A 341 8.74 0.19 29.99
C ASN A 341 8.83 -1.26 30.48
N GLN A 342 7.70 -1.88 30.83
CA GLN A 342 7.70 -3.20 31.46
C GLN A 342 8.36 -4.29 30.58
N PRO A 343 8.12 -4.38 29.26
CA PRO A 343 8.85 -5.29 28.39
C PRO A 343 10.37 -5.13 28.45
N CYS A 344 10.89 -3.90 28.55
CA CYS A 344 12.32 -3.66 28.72
C CYS A 344 12.82 -4.23 30.05
N LEU A 345 12.10 -3.92 31.13
CA LEU A 345 12.47 -4.31 32.50
C LEU A 345 12.43 -5.82 32.75
N ASN A 346 11.74 -6.60 31.91
CA ASN A 346 11.77 -8.07 31.99
C ASN A 346 13.19 -8.64 31.81
N CYS A 347 14.05 -7.96 31.05
CA CYS A 347 15.46 -8.33 30.87
C CYS A 347 16.42 -7.30 31.50
N HIS A 348 16.06 -6.02 31.48
CA HIS A 348 16.87 -4.88 31.96
C HIS A 348 16.54 -4.51 33.41
N GLN A 349 16.58 -5.50 34.30
CA GLN A 349 16.25 -5.27 35.71
C GLN A 349 17.28 -4.34 36.39
N PRO A 350 16.85 -3.44 37.31
CA PRO A 350 17.75 -2.52 38.01
C PRO A 350 18.91 -3.22 38.73
N THR A 351 18.68 -4.43 39.24
CA THR A 351 19.65 -5.27 39.95
C THR A 351 20.24 -6.38 39.07
N GLY A 352 19.90 -6.41 37.78
CA GLY A 352 20.34 -7.44 36.84
C GLY A 352 21.66 -7.10 36.14
N LYS A 353 22.19 -8.06 35.37
CA LYS A 353 23.41 -7.87 34.56
C LYS A 353 23.26 -6.81 33.45
N LEU A 354 22.03 -6.56 33.00
CA LEU A 354 21.70 -5.61 31.92
C LEU A 354 21.01 -4.34 32.47
N THR A 355 21.55 -3.76 33.54
CA THR A 355 21.00 -2.54 34.12
C THR A 355 21.30 -1.29 33.27
N CYS A 356 20.45 -0.26 33.38
CA CYS A 356 20.66 1.01 32.71
C CYS A 356 21.84 1.77 33.35
N THR A 357 22.90 1.98 32.57
CA THR A 357 24.12 2.68 33.03
C THR A 357 24.07 4.19 32.84
N ALA A 358 22.94 4.74 32.36
CA ALA A 358 22.79 6.18 32.20
C ALA A 358 22.77 6.88 33.59
N PRO A 359 23.32 8.10 33.70
CA PRO A 359 23.28 8.87 34.94
C PRO A 359 21.87 9.00 35.49
N LEU A 360 21.72 8.91 36.83
CA LEU A 360 20.41 9.02 37.49
C LEU A 360 19.71 10.36 37.18
N ALA A 361 20.48 11.44 37.04
CA ALA A 361 19.94 12.74 36.66
C ALA A 361 19.28 12.71 35.27
N ASP A 362 19.93 12.08 34.28
CA ASP A 362 19.40 11.97 32.92
C ASP A 362 18.15 11.09 32.86
N ARG A 363 18.17 9.99 33.62
CA ARG A 363 17.02 9.09 33.78
C ARG A 363 15.84 9.84 34.40
N ALA A 364 16.06 10.54 35.51
CA ALA A 364 15.05 11.34 36.19
C ALA A 364 14.49 12.46 35.29
N ALA A 365 15.34 13.12 34.50
CA ALA A 365 14.93 14.16 33.55
C ALA A 365 13.99 13.63 32.44
N ARG A 366 14.03 12.33 32.14
CA ARG A 366 13.11 11.64 31.22
C ARG A 366 12.05 10.82 31.96
N GLY A 367 11.98 10.92 33.28
CA GLY A 367 11.06 10.19 34.13
C GLY A 367 11.20 8.67 34.06
N ASP A 368 12.42 8.15 33.88
CA ASP A 368 12.73 6.74 33.65
C ASP A 368 11.95 6.13 32.45
N ASP A 369 11.65 6.93 31.43
CA ASP A 369 11.12 6.45 30.16
C ASP A 369 12.23 5.82 29.31
N CYS A 370 12.23 4.49 29.19
CA CYS A 370 13.24 3.78 28.41
C CYS A 370 13.16 4.15 26.92
N ALA A 371 11.94 4.28 26.38
CA ALA A 371 11.72 4.57 24.98
C ALA A 371 12.15 6.00 24.61
N ALA A 372 12.07 6.96 25.54
CA ALA A 372 12.50 8.33 25.32
C ALA A 372 13.98 8.45 24.91
N CYS A 373 14.85 7.54 25.40
CA CYS A 373 16.27 7.50 25.05
C CYS A 373 16.58 6.44 23.98
N HIS A 374 15.95 5.27 24.06
CA HIS A 374 16.30 4.12 23.22
C HIS A 374 15.49 3.98 21.93
N MET A 375 14.37 4.71 21.81
CA MET A 375 13.47 4.73 20.65
C MET A 375 12.99 6.16 20.32
N PRO A 376 13.90 7.15 20.21
CA PRO A 376 13.49 8.53 20.14
C PRO A 376 12.77 8.86 18.82
N PRO A 377 11.96 9.94 18.78
CA PRO A 377 11.25 10.36 17.58
C PRO A 377 12.20 10.84 16.47
N SER A 378 12.01 10.32 15.27
CA SER A 378 12.77 10.62 14.05
C SER A 378 11.84 11.12 12.95
N GLY A 379 12.33 12.05 12.11
CA GLY A 379 11.68 12.33 10.83
C GLY A 379 11.69 11.11 9.89
N SER A 380 10.72 11.06 8.99
CA SER A 380 10.65 10.09 7.89
C SER A 380 11.06 10.73 6.56
N ILE A 381 11.62 9.95 5.64
CA ILE A 381 12.07 10.48 4.34
C ILE A 381 10.96 10.64 3.29
N ASP A 382 9.83 9.98 3.48
CA ASP A 382 8.72 9.85 2.53
C ASP A 382 7.51 10.75 2.86
N ILE A 383 7.43 11.24 4.10
CA ILE A 383 6.38 12.16 4.55
C ILE A 383 7.06 13.36 5.23
N PRO A 384 7.07 14.53 4.57
CA PRO A 384 7.57 15.77 5.17
C PRO A 384 6.81 16.11 6.46
N HIS A 385 7.39 16.94 7.33
CA HIS A 385 6.70 17.50 8.51
C HIS A 385 6.21 16.48 9.56
N VAL A 386 6.62 15.22 9.44
CA VAL A 386 6.18 14.15 10.35
C VAL A 386 7.36 13.48 11.05
N ARG A 387 7.20 13.29 12.36
CA ARG A 387 8.10 12.51 13.21
C ARG A 387 7.40 11.29 13.78
N ILE A 388 8.12 10.17 13.81
CA ILE A 388 7.68 8.88 14.37
C ILE A 388 8.70 8.29 15.34
N THR A 389 8.22 7.48 16.27
CA THR A 389 9.07 6.67 17.16
C THR A 389 9.92 5.71 16.34
N ASP A 390 11.24 5.83 16.47
CA ASP A 390 12.18 4.91 15.83
C ASP A 390 12.17 3.56 16.56
N HIS A 391 11.77 2.49 15.85
CA HIS A 391 11.71 1.15 16.43
C HIS A 391 13.08 0.44 16.43
N TYR A 392 14.16 1.11 16.01
CA TYR A 392 15.51 0.61 16.18
C TYR A 392 16.02 0.89 17.61
N ILE A 393 15.75 -0.07 18.50
CA ILE A 393 16.10 0.00 19.92
C ILE A 393 17.62 -0.12 20.11
N ARG A 394 18.27 0.97 20.54
CA ARG A 394 19.74 1.01 20.75
C ARG A 394 20.17 1.99 21.84
N ARG A 395 21.37 1.78 22.41
CA ARG A 395 21.92 2.59 23.52
C ARG A 395 22.43 3.96 23.07
N ASP A 396 23.17 3.99 21.97
CA ASP A 396 23.88 5.17 21.51
C ASP A 396 23.10 5.83 20.38
N TYR A 397 22.14 6.69 20.73
CA TYR A 397 21.43 7.52 19.76
C TYR A 397 22.21 8.82 19.51
N THR A 398 23.40 8.74 18.94
CA THR A 398 24.13 9.94 18.49
C THR A 398 23.73 10.27 17.06
N ARG A 399 22.53 10.80 16.88
CA ARG A 399 22.17 11.40 15.59
C ARG A 399 22.86 12.76 15.47
N LYS A 400 24.10 12.76 14.96
CA LYS A 400 24.66 13.99 14.36
C LYS A 400 23.68 14.40 13.26
N SER A 401 23.10 15.61 13.33
CA SER A 401 22.04 16.07 12.43
C SER A 401 22.33 15.64 10.97
N SER A 402 21.58 14.66 10.47
CA SER A 402 21.77 14.10 9.13
C SER A 402 21.12 14.96 8.05
N GLU A 403 20.50 16.09 8.42
CA GLU A 403 19.87 17.04 7.52
C GLU A 403 20.85 17.60 6.48
N ASN A 404 22.16 17.67 6.80
CA ASN A 404 23.20 18.16 5.89
C ASN A 404 24.19 17.08 5.40
N LYS A 405 23.96 15.79 5.69
CA LYS A 405 24.81 14.72 5.14
C LYS A 405 24.35 14.34 3.72
N PRO A 406 25.28 14.09 2.78
CA PRO A 406 24.92 13.55 1.47
C PRO A 406 24.15 12.24 1.62
N LYS A 407 23.22 11.97 0.69
CA LYS A 407 22.49 10.69 0.66
C LYS A 407 23.47 9.53 0.51
N GLY A 408 23.27 8.48 1.30
CA GLY A 408 24.05 7.27 1.18
C GLY A 408 23.93 6.67 -0.22
N SER A 409 25.00 6.01 -0.66
CA SER A 409 24.99 5.23 -1.90
C SER A 409 24.05 4.03 -1.79
N PHE A 410 23.33 3.75 -2.88
CA PHE A 410 22.50 2.56 -3.01
C PHE A 410 23.36 1.30 -2.98
N LEU A 411 22.99 0.33 -2.13
CA LEU A 411 23.69 -0.94 -1.95
C LEU A 411 23.00 -2.08 -2.69
N GLY A 412 21.68 -2.01 -2.83
CA GLY A 412 20.88 -3.06 -3.45
C GLY A 412 19.51 -3.19 -2.82
N LEU A 413 18.77 -4.18 -3.31
CA LEU A 413 17.43 -4.50 -2.84
C LEU A 413 17.47 -5.72 -1.91
N GLU A 414 16.93 -5.58 -0.70
CA GLU A 414 16.79 -6.69 0.26
C GLU A 414 15.34 -7.18 0.30
N LEU A 415 15.15 -8.50 0.34
CA LEU A 415 13.84 -9.13 0.47
C LEU A 415 13.56 -9.45 1.95
N LEU A 416 12.46 -8.95 2.49
CA LEU A 416 12.17 -9.00 3.93
C LEU A 416 11.13 -10.06 4.32
N THR A 417 10.39 -10.61 3.38
CA THR A 417 9.34 -11.63 3.62
C THR A 417 9.87 -13.06 3.59
N LYS A 418 11.07 -13.28 3.06
CA LYS A 418 11.70 -14.60 2.99
C LYS A 418 13.22 -14.50 3.04
N THR A 419 13.87 -15.62 3.31
CA THR A 419 15.33 -15.69 3.46
C THR A 419 16.09 -15.49 2.15
N THR A 420 15.55 -15.98 1.03
CA THR A 420 16.20 -15.87 -0.30
C THR A 420 15.19 -15.65 -1.42
N GLY A 421 15.49 -14.71 -2.32
CA GLY A 421 14.75 -14.46 -3.57
C GLY A 421 15.29 -15.27 -4.74
N THR A 422 14.41 -15.74 -5.63
CA THR A 422 14.81 -16.24 -6.94
C THR A 422 15.28 -15.08 -7.83
N PRO A 423 16.07 -15.33 -8.88
CA PRO A 423 16.44 -14.28 -9.83
C PRO A 423 15.24 -13.52 -10.40
N LEU A 424 14.16 -14.22 -10.74
CA LEU A 424 12.95 -13.61 -11.27
C LEU A 424 12.26 -12.68 -10.26
N GLU A 425 12.10 -13.10 -9.00
CA GLU A 425 11.52 -12.23 -7.97
C GLU A 425 12.40 -11.01 -7.68
N MET A 426 13.73 -11.16 -7.70
CA MET A 426 14.63 -10.02 -7.56
C MET A 426 14.47 -9.03 -8.72
N ALA A 427 14.35 -9.53 -9.96
CA ALA A 427 14.09 -8.69 -11.12
C ALA A 427 12.75 -7.95 -11.00
N GLU A 428 11.69 -8.63 -10.58
CA GLU A 428 10.38 -8.01 -10.32
C GLU A 428 10.45 -6.95 -9.22
N GLY A 429 11.23 -7.18 -8.17
CA GLY A 429 11.49 -6.20 -7.12
C GLY A 429 12.15 -4.92 -7.66
N TYR A 430 13.15 -5.04 -8.55
CA TYR A 430 13.79 -3.88 -9.19
C TYR A 430 12.87 -3.16 -10.18
N LEU A 431 12.07 -3.90 -10.97
CA LEU A 431 11.06 -3.30 -11.86
C LEU A 431 10.01 -2.53 -11.05
N ALA A 432 9.52 -3.11 -9.96
CA ALA A 432 8.56 -2.46 -9.08
C ALA A 432 9.16 -1.25 -8.35
N LEU A 433 10.45 -1.29 -7.98
CA LEU A 433 11.16 -0.13 -7.44
C LEU A 433 11.21 1.02 -8.46
N TYR A 434 11.49 0.69 -9.73
CA TYR A 434 11.52 1.67 -10.82
C TYR A 434 10.17 2.38 -10.98
N ASP A 435 9.10 1.60 -11.12
CA ASP A 435 7.75 2.13 -11.36
C ASP A 435 7.21 2.94 -10.20
N LYS A 436 7.41 2.45 -8.97
CA LYS A 436 6.69 2.95 -7.79
C LYS A 436 7.40 4.09 -7.08
N PHE A 437 8.74 4.14 -7.13
CA PHE A 437 9.51 5.03 -6.24
C PHE A 437 10.69 5.73 -6.90
N VAL A 438 11.42 5.07 -7.81
CA VAL A 438 12.70 5.60 -8.32
C VAL A 438 12.82 5.35 -9.83
N ALA A 439 12.43 6.34 -10.63
CA ALA A 439 12.54 6.30 -12.09
C ALA A 439 14.00 6.45 -12.60
N ASP A 440 14.94 5.72 -12.00
CA ASP A 440 16.36 5.68 -12.35
C ASP A 440 16.64 4.46 -13.27
N PRO A 441 17.19 4.67 -14.49
CA PRO A 441 17.55 3.59 -15.40
C PRO A 441 18.45 2.49 -14.78
N ALA A 442 19.26 2.79 -13.77
CA ALA A 442 20.09 1.80 -13.09
C ALA A 442 19.29 0.66 -12.43
N MET A 443 18.03 0.92 -12.05
CA MET A 443 17.14 -0.12 -11.54
C MET A 443 16.75 -1.10 -12.64
N LEU A 444 16.58 -0.61 -13.87
CA LEU A 444 16.28 -1.45 -15.04
C LEU A 444 17.49 -2.28 -15.48
N ASP A 445 18.71 -1.76 -15.31
CA ASP A 445 19.94 -2.52 -15.52
C ASP A 445 20.06 -3.68 -14.52
N SER A 446 19.73 -3.42 -13.26
CA SER A 446 19.69 -4.45 -12.22
C SER A 446 18.63 -5.51 -12.52
N ALA A 447 17.43 -5.10 -12.94
CA ALA A 447 16.37 -6.01 -13.36
C ALA A 447 16.80 -6.91 -14.53
N GLU A 448 17.43 -6.35 -15.57
CA GLU A 448 17.94 -7.12 -16.72
C GLU A 448 19.01 -8.12 -16.31
N ALA A 449 19.95 -7.72 -15.43
CA ALA A 449 20.99 -8.60 -14.94
C ALA A 449 20.42 -9.81 -14.17
N TRP A 450 19.34 -9.62 -13.40
CA TRP A 450 18.64 -10.69 -12.72
C TRP A 450 17.83 -11.58 -13.67
N LEU A 451 17.13 -11.00 -14.66
CA LEU A 451 16.40 -11.77 -15.69
C LEU A 451 17.35 -12.66 -16.50
N ASN A 452 18.55 -12.19 -16.83
CA ASN A 452 19.55 -12.98 -17.55
C ASN A 452 20.08 -14.19 -16.75
N ARG A 453 19.92 -14.18 -15.43
CA ARG A 453 20.28 -15.28 -14.53
C ARG A 453 19.11 -16.22 -14.23
N ASP A 454 17.90 -15.88 -14.69
CA ASP A 454 16.73 -16.68 -14.42
C ASP A 454 16.71 -17.96 -15.27
N HIS A 455 16.66 -19.09 -14.57
CA HIS A 455 16.55 -20.43 -15.16
C HIS A 455 15.42 -21.23 -14.47
N SER A 456 14.47 -20.52 -13.83
CA SER A 456 13.38 -21.11 -13.03
C SER A 456 12.41 -21.98 -13.84
N GLY A 457 12.37 -21.81 -15.17
CA GLY A 457 11.37 -22.46 -16.02
C GLY A 457 9.99 -21.78 -15.99
N GLU A 458 9.83 -20.66 -15.28
CA GLU A 458 8.59 -19.87 -15.23
C GLU A 458 8.43 -18.99 -16.48
N ILE A 459 8.36 -19.62 -17.66
CA ILE A 459 8.43 -18.97 -18.98
C ILE A 459 7.45 -17.81 -19.14
N GLU A 460 6.19 -17.99 -18.72
CA GLU A 460 5.17 -16.93 -18.86
C GLU A 460 5.44 -15.74 -17.95
N ARG A 461 5.80 -15.98 -16.68
CA ARG A 461 6.09 -14.93 -15.71
C ARG A 461 7.36 -14.17 -16.10
N GLY A 462 8.42 -14.89 -16.49
CA GLY A 462 9.64 -14.29 -17.02
C GLY A 462 9.38 -13.43 -18.25
N MET A 463 8.52 -13.89 -19.18
CA MET A 463 8.12 -13.11 -20.35
C MET A 463 7.40 -11.81 -19.99
N ARG A 464 6.49 -11.83 -18.99
CA ARG A 464 5.82 -10.61 -18.50
C ARG A 464 6.84 -9.59 -17.98
N SER A 465 7.83 -10.04 -17.21
CA SER A 465 8.91 -9.19 -16.69
C SER A 465 9.82 -8.63 -17.79
N ILE A 466 10.08 -9.40 -18.86
CA ILE A 466 10.83 -8.92 -20.04
C ILE A 466 10.04 -7.86 -20.81
N VAL A 467 8.74 -8.09 -21.06
CA VAL A 467 7.85 -7.10 -21.69
C VAL A 467 7.81 -5.82 -20.86
N HIS A 468 7.72 -5.97 -19.53
CA HIS A 468 7.75 -4.87 -18.60
C HIS A 468 9.06 -4.07 -18.70
N LEU A 469 10.21 -4.75 -18.63
CA LEU A 469 11.53 -4.12 -18.79
C LEU A 469 11.66 -3.36 -20.12
N HIS A 470 11.21 -3.94 -21.24
CA HIS A 470 11.25 -3.27 -22.54
C HIS A 470 10.37 -2.02 -22.57
N PHE A 471 9.20 -2.07 -21.95
CA PHE A 471 8.30 -0.93 -21.85
C PHE A 471 8.89 0.19 -20.99
N ALA A 472 9.41 -0.12 -19.81
CA ALA A 472 10.06 0.84 -18.92
C ALA A 472 11.27 1.52 -19.60
N ARG A 473 12.02 0.78 -20.42
CA ARG A 473 13.12 1.33 -21.23
C ARG A 473 12.68 1.98 -22.55
N GLN A 474 11.39 2.09 -22.80
CA GLN A 474 10.82 2.64 -24.05
C GLN A 474 11.36 1.94 -25.32
N ARG A 475 11.70 0.65 -25.24
CA ARG A 475 12.18 -0.17 -26.36
C ARG A 475 10.98 -0.62 -27.22
N TYR A 476 10.22 0.33 -27.76
CA TYR A 476 8.97 0.07 -28.49
C TYR A 476 9.15 -0.77 -29.76
N SER A 477 10.32 -0.72 -30.40
CA SER A 477 10.66 -1.62 -31.51
C SER A 477 10.68 -3.09 -31.08
N ALA A 478 11.28 -3.40 -29.92
CA ALA A 478 11.30 -4.75 -29.37
C ALA A 478 9.88 -5.23 -29.00
N LEU A 479 9.11 -4.37 -28.32
CA LEU A 479 7.70 -4.65 -27.99
C LEU A 479 6.86 -4.89 -29.25
N SER A 480 7.03 -4.06 -30.27
CA SER A 480 6.31 -4.24 -31.53
C SER A 480 6.75 -5.49 -32.28
N GLY A 481 8.01 -5.92 -32.17
CA GLY A 481 8.48 -7.19 -32.74
C GLY A 481 7.85 -8.40 -32.06
N LEU A 482 7.63 -8.35 -30.74
CA LEU A 482 6.90 -9.40 -30.01
C LEU A 482 5.46 -9.55 -30.51
N ALA A 483 4.83 -8.46 -30.94
CA ALA A 483 3.48 -8.50 -31.51
C ALA A 483 3.39 -9.30 -32.83
N ASP A 484 4.52 -9.60 -33.49
CA ASP A 484 4.55 -10.37 -34.72
C ASP A 484 4.64 -11.88 -34.52
N SER A 485 5.31 -12.30 -33.45
CA SER A 485 5.53 -13.71 -33.12
C SER A 485 4.56 -14.26 -32.07
N ARG A 486 3.74 -13.40 -31.45
CA ARG A 486 2.80 -13.80 -30.39
C ARG A 486 1.36 -13.48 -30.71
N ASP A 487 0.49 -14.41 -30.30
CA ASP A 487 -0.93 -14.16 -30.17
C ASP A 487 -1.24 -13.51 -28.81
N THR A 488 -2.41 -12.89 -28.73
CA THR A 488 -2.96 -12.27 -27.52
C THR A 488 -3.56 -13.27 -26.52
N ALA A 489 -3.79 -14.52 -26.94
CA ALA A 489 -4.31 -15.56 -26.06
C ALA A 489 -3.38 -15.79 -24.87
N GLY A 490 -3.95 -15.83 -23.66
CA GLY A 490 -3.20 -16.05 -22.41
C GLY A 490 -2.47 -14.82 -21.86
N LEU A 491 -2.41 -13.69 -22.58
CA LEU A 491 -1.80 -12.47 -22.04
C LEU A 491 -2.72 -11.81 -21.01
N ASP A 492 -2.14 -11.38 -19.89
CA ASP A 492 -2.80 -10.48 -18.94
C ASP A 492 -2.97 -9.06 -19.51
N GLY A 493 -3.77 -8.24 -18.82
CA GLY A 493 -4.15 -6.90 -19.26
C GLY A 493 -2.93 -6.01 -19.50
N TRP A 494 -2.07 -5.89 -18.50
CA TRP A 494 -0.85 -5.07 -18.55
C TRP A 494 0.18 -5.51 -19.59
N THR A 495 0.39 -6.81 -19.78
CA THR A 495 1.32 -7.32 -20.79
C THR A 495 0.80 -7.01 -22.19
N ALA A 496 -0.49 -7.23 -22.43
CA ALA A 496 -1.13 -6.87 -23.68
C ALA A 496 -1.12 -5.34 -23.92
N TYR A 497 -1.35 -4.55 -22.87
CA TYR A 497 -1.28 -3.09 -22.91
C TYR A 497 0.10 -2.61 -23.37
N ARG A 498 1.17 -3.05 -22.69
CA ARG A 498 2.55 -2.63 -22.98
C ARG A 498 2.98 -2.98 -24.40
N ILE A 499 2.61 -4.15 -24.91
CA ILE A 499 2.87 -4.53 -26.31
C ILE A 499 2.06 -3.66 -27.27
N GLY A 500 0.77 -3.46 -26.98
CA GLY A 500 -0.13 -2.65 -27.80
C GLY A 500 0.31 -1.18 -27.90
N GLU A 501 0.76 -0.59 -26.80
CA GLU A 501 1.34 0.74 -26.77
C GLU A 501 2.70 0.80 -27.49
N GLY A 502 3.52 -0.25 -27.40
CA GLY A 502 4.70 -0.38 -28.25
C GLY A 502 4.36 -0.31 -29.74
N CYS A 503 3.29 -0.99 -30.18
CA CYS A 503 2.81 -0.91 -31.56
C CYS A 503 2.27 0.49 -31.93
N LEU A 504 1.59 1.19 -31.01
CA LEU A 504 1.14 2.58 -31.25
C LEU A 504 2.32 3.50 -31.53
N ASN A 505 3.36 3.43 -30.69
CA ASN A 505 4.57 4.24 -30.86
C ASN A 505 5.33 3.91 -32.15
N MET A 506 5.27 2.66 -32.61
CA MET A 506 5.81 2.23 -33.91
C MET A 506 4.85 2.50 -35.09
N ARG A 507 3.74 3.23 -34.89
CA ARG A 507 2.73 3.55 -35.90
C ARG A 507 2.14 2.32 -36.60
N ARG A 508 1.91 1.24 -35.84
CA ARG A 508 1.29 -0.02 -36.31
C ARG A 508 -0.10 -0.19 -35.69
N PRO A 509 -1.10 0.62 -36.09
CA PRO A 509 -2.38 0.71 -35.39
C PRO A 509 -3.20 -0.58 -35.45
N GLN A 510 -3.04 -1.43 -36.46
CA GLN A 510 -3.73 -2.72 -36.54
C GLN A 510 -3.27 -3.66 -35.42
N ARG A 511 -1.94 -3.83 -35.25
CA ARG A 511 -1.37 -4.65 -34.17
C ARG A 511 -1.70 -4.02 -32.81
N ALA A 512 -1.57 -2.71 -32.68
CA ALA A 512 -1.93 -2.00 -31.47
C ALA A 512 -3.38 -2.27 -31.05
N ALA A 513 -4.34 -2.12 -31.97
CA ALA A 513 -5.75 -2.38 -31.71
C ALA A 513 -6.01 -3.82 -31.24
N THR A 514 -5.33 -4.81 -31.82
CA THR A 514 -5.45 -6.23 -31.41
C THR A 514 -5.02 -6.43 -29.95
N PHE A 515 -3.84 -5.95 -29.58
CA PHE A 515 -3.30 -6.11 -28.23
C PHE A 515 -4.02 -5.24 -27.20
N LEU A 516 -4.39 -4.01 -27.54
CA LEU A 516 -5.16 -3.12 -26.65
C LEU A 516 -6.59 -3.61 -26.45
N LYS A 517 -7.21 -4.24 -27.45
CA LYS A 517 -8.50 -4.93 -27.26
C LYS A 517 -8.39 -6.07 -26.25
N ARG A 518 -7.29 -6.82 -26.28
CA ARG A 518 -7.00 -7.84 -25.26
C ARG A 518 -6.84 -7.20 -23.88
N ALA A 519 -6.08 -6.11 -23.78
CA ALA A 519 -5.91 -5.37 -22.53
C ALA A 519 -7.28 -4.94 -21.94
N VAL A 520 -8.13 -4.30 -22.75
CA VAL A 520 -9.50 -3.91 -22.35
C VAL A 520 -10.38 -5.12 -22.00
N SER A 521 -10.20 -6.27 -22.65
CA SER A 521 -10.97 -7.47 -22.31
C SER A 521 -10.59 -8.08 -20.95
N GLN A 522 -9.35 -7.90 -20.50
CA GLN A 522 -8.87 -8.36 -19.19
C GLN A 522 -9.19 -7.34 -18.10
N GLU A 523 -9.11 -6.05 -18.44
CA GLU A 523 -9.33 -4.95 -17.52
C GLU A 523 -10.36 -3.96 -18.10
N ALA A 524 -11.62 -4.40 -18.12
CA ALA A 524 -12.72 -3.68 -18.76
C ALA A 524 -13.05 -2.32 -18.12
N HIS A 525 -12.55 -2.06 -16.92
CA HIS A 525 -12.74 -0.83 -16.17
C HIS A 525 -11.45 0.00 -16.05
N ASN A 526 -10.38 -0.37 -16.75
CA ASN A 526 -9.17 0.43 -16.88
C ASN A 526 -9.39 1.54 -17.92
N LEU A 527 -9.43 2.79 -17.46
CA LEU A 527 -9.72 3.95 -18.30
C LEU A 527 -8.61 4.20 -19.33
N GLU A 528 -7.35 4.02 -18.92
CA GLU A 528 -6.19 4.26 -19.79
C GLU A 528 -6.15 3.24 -20.94
N PHE A 529 -6.42 1.96 -20.66
CA PHE A 529 -6.44 0.92 -21.68
C PHE A 529 -7.46 1.22 -22.77
N ARG A 530 -8.65 1.70 -22.38
CA ARG A 530 -9.71 2.10 -23.32
C ARG A 530 -9.37 3.36 -24.09
N GLU A 531 -8.72 4.35 -23.47
CA GLU A 531 -8.24 5.54 -24.19
C GLU A 531 -7.23 5.17 -25.27
N LYS A 532 -6.24 4.32 -24.95
CA LYS A 532 -5.26 3.86 -25.94
C LYS A 532 -5.91 3.00 -27.02
N TYR A 533 -6.88 2.15 -26.66
CA TYR A 533 -7.63 1.37 -27.65
C TYR A 533 -8.44 2.28 -28.59
N GLY A 534 -9.13 3.28 -28.04
CA GLY A 534 -9.85 4.31 -28.81
C GLY A 534 -8.92 5.08 -29.75
N LEU A 535 -7.71 5.41 -29.31
CA LEU A 535 -6.68 6.04 -30.13
C LEU A 535 -6.29 5.14 -31.31
N ALA A 536 -6.01 3.85 -31.05
CA ALA A 536 -5.69 2.88 -32.10
C ALA A 536 -6.82 2.77 -33.14
N LEU A 537 -8.08 2.71 -32.69
CA LEU A 537 -9.25 2.67 -33.56
C LEU A 537 -9.40 3.93 -34.40
N GLY A 538 -9.13 5.11 -33.81
CA GLY A 538 -9.14 6.39 -34.52
C GLY A 538 -8.10 6.42 -35.64
N MET A 539 -6.88 5.94 -35.38
CA MET A 539 -5.82 5.82 -36.39
C MET A 539 -6.16 4.85 -37.53
N LEU A 540 -7.02 3.86 -37.27
CA LEU A 540 -7.54 2.93 -38.29
C LEU A 540 -8.72 3.52 -39.10
N GLY A 541 -9.16 4.74 -38.80
CA GLY A 541 -10.35 5.32 -39.40
C GLY A 541 -11.67 4.68 -38.91
N GLN A 542 -11.63 3.87 -37.85
CA GLN A 542 -12.82 3.26 -37.26
C GLN A 542 -13.52 4.25 -36.31
N ILE A 543 -13.89 5.43 -36.85
CA ILE A 543 -14.37 6.59 -36.10
C ILE A 543 -15.54 6.26 -35.17
N PRO A 544 -16.58 5.51 -35.59
CA PRO A 544 -17.69 5.17 -34.70
C PRO A 544 -17.26 4.30 -33.50
N ALA A 545 -16.29 3.41 -33.69
CA ALA A 545 -15.78 2.56 -32.62
C ALA A 545 -14.91 3.37 -31.64
N ALA A 546 -13.99 4.18 -32.16
CA ALA A 546 -13.17 5.08 -31.34
C ALA A 546 -14.02 6.02 -30.48
N ARG A 547 -15.06 6.63 -31.08
CA ARG A 547 -16.00 7.51 -30.38
C ARG A 547 -16.71 6.77 -29.23
N ARG A 548 -17.14 5.52 -29.41
CA ARG A 548 -17.77 4.74 -28.34
C ARG A 548 -16.84 4.54 -27.15
N GLU A 549 -15.56 4.22 -27.39
CA GLU A 549 -14.60 4.04 -26.30
C GLU A 549 -14.37 5.35 -25.53
N PHE A 550 -14.14 6.48 -26.21
CA PHE A 550 -13.95 7.76 -25.53
C PHE A 550 -15.19 8.25 -24.79
N LEU A 551 -16.39 8.08 -25.36
CA LEU A 551 -17.64 8.42 -24.67
C LEU A 551 -17.88 7.53 -23.45
N TRP A 552 -17.49 6.25 -23.52
CA TRP A 552 -17.54 5.36 -22.35
C TRP A 552 -16.59 5.86 -21.26
N VAL A 553 -15.35 6.20 -21.61
CA VAL A 553 -14.37 6.75 -20.65
C VAL A 553 -14.90 8.01 -19.98
N LEU A 554 -15.49 8.94 -20.73
CA LEU A 554 -16.03 10.19 -20.19
C LEU A 554 -17.31 10.02 -19.37
N LYS A 555 -18.07 8.95 -19.63
CA LYS A 555 -19.18 8.56 -18.76
C LYS A 555 -18.69 8.11 -17.39
N GLU A 556 -17.54 7.44 -17.35
CA GLU A 556 -16.95 6.91 -16.12
C GLU A 556 -16.16 7.98 -15.35
N ASP A 557 -15.34 8.77 -16.05
CA ASP A 557 -14.63 9.93 -15.51
C ASP A 557 -14.69 11.10 -16.52
N PRO A 558 -15.52 12.13 -16.26
CA PRO A 558 -15.62 13.29 -17.14
C PRO A 558 -14.35 14.15 -17.22
N ALA A 559 -13.42 13.99 -16.28
CA ALA A 559 -12.20 14.80 -16.17
C ALA A 559 -10.99 14.08 -16.80
N ARG A 560 -11.16 13.66 -18.07
CA ARG A 560 -10.13 12.98 -18.88
C ARG A 560 -9.76 13.82 -20.10
N PRO A 561 -8.74 14.71 -20.01
CA PRO A 561 -8.33 15.57 -21.12
C PRO A 561 -7.95 14.81 -22.39
N LEU A 562 -7.34 13.62 -22.26
CA LEU A 562 -6.97 12.79 -23.41
C LEU A 562 -8.19 12.32 -24.20
N ALA A 563 -9.21 11.77 -23.53
CA ALA A 563 -10.45 11.34 -24.19
C ALA A 563 -11.22 12.51 -24.82
N LEU A 564 -11.32 13.65 -24.12
CA LEU A 564 -11.94 14.87 -24.64
C LEU A 564 -11.22 15.38 -25.90
N THR A 565 -9.89 15.46 -25.85
CA THR A 565 -9.07 15.91 -26.98
C THR A 565 -9.21 15.00 -28.19
N ASN A 566 -9.21 13.68 -27.98
CA ASN A 566 -9.39 12.75 -29.09
C ASN A 566 -10.81 12.79 -29.67
N LEU A 567 -11.87 12.96 -28.85
CA LEU A 567 -13.21 13.23 -29.38
C LEU A 567 -13.25 14.50 -30.22
N GLY A 568 -12.62 15.58 -29.73
CA GLY A 568 -12.49 16.82 -30.50
C GLY A 568 -11.82 16.59 -31.86
N TYR A 569 -10.72 15.82 -31.88
CA TYR A 569 -10.04 15.45 -33.12
C TYR A 569 -10.93 14.65 -34.08
N LEU A 570 -11.67 13.65 -33.57
CA LEU A 570 -12.62 12.87 -34.39
C LEU A 570 -13.74 13.74 -34.99
N HIS A 571 -14.20 14.77 -34.28
CA HIS A 571 -15.17 15.74 -34.82
C HIS A 571 -14.52 16.67 -35.86
N ALA A 572 -13.29 17.13 -35.62
CA ALA A 572 -12.57 18.00 -36.55
C ALA A 572 -12.36 17.35 -37.92
N ILE A 573 -11.89 16.09 -37.95
CA ILE A 573 -11.72 15.33 -39.20
C ILE A 573 -13.06 14.97 -39.88
N SER A 574 -14.16 15.02 -39.13
CA SER A 574 -15.52 14.81 -39.66
C SER A 574 -16.18 16.11 -40.14
N GLY A 575 -15.48 17.26 -40.06
CA GLY A 575 -15.96 18.58 -40.47
C GLY A 575 -16.77 19.35 -39.42
N ASP A 576 -17.03 18.76 -38.24
CA ASP A 576 -17.77 19.40 -37.16
C ASP A 576 -16.83 20.22 -36.26
N LEU A 577 -16.37 21.36 -36.79
CA LEU A 577 -15.42 22.24 -36.10
C LEU A 577 -16.00 22.93 -34.85
N THR A 578 -17.32 22.96 -34.72
CA THR A 578 -17.99 23.52 -33.54
C THR A 578 -17.91 22.55 -32.37
N ALA A 579 -18.26 21.28 -32.58
CA ALA A 579 -18.10 20.28 -31.53
C ALA A 579 -16.63 20.04 -31.17
N ALA A 580 -15.74 20.06 -32.16
CA ALA A 580 -14.30 19.90 -31.93
C ALA A 580 -13.75 20.98 -30.98
N GLU A 581 -14.06 22.26 -31.25
CA GLU A 581 -13.68 23.37 -30.37
C GLU A 581 -14.25 23.20 -28.95
N ALA A 582 -15.52 22.82 -28.82
CA ALA A 582 -16.15 22.61 -27.52
C ALA A 582 -15.42 21.55 -26.68
N TYR A 583 -15.05 20.42 -27.29
CA TYR A 583 -14.30 19.37 -26.61
C TYR A 583 -12.88 19.80 -26.21
N TYR A 584 -12.15 20.52 -27.08
CA TYR A 584 -10.83 21.04 -26.71
C TYR A 584 -10.90 22.04 -25.55
N ARG A 585 -11.88 22.94 -25.56
CA ARG A 585 -12.11 23.87 -24.45
C ARG A 585 -12.49 23.14 -23.16
N GLN A 586 -13.27 22.07 -23.25
CA GLN A 586 -13.61 21.24 -22.09
C GLN A 586 -12.37 20.52 -21.54
N ALA A 587 -11.47 20.00 -22.39
CA ALA A 587 -10.22 19.42 -21.96
C ALA A 587 -9.35 20.43 -21.20
N LEU A 588 -9.24 21.66 -21.73
CA LEU A 588 -8.48 22.75 -21.12
C LEU A 588 -9.10 23.31 -19.84
N LYS A 589 -10.41 23.13 -19.62
CA LYS A 589 -11.06 23.43 -18.35
C LYS A 589 -10.61 22.49 -17.23
N TRP A 590 -10.37 21.22 -17.56
CA TRP A 590 -9.85 20.25 -16.61
C TRP A 590 -8.35 20.38 -16.42
N ASP A 591 -7.63 20.54 -17.52
CA ASP A 591 -6.20 20.73 -17.51
C ASP A 591 -5.77 21.85 -18.48
N PRO A 592 -5.58 23.07 -17.94
CA PRO A 592 -5.11 24.21 -18.71
C PRO A 592 -3.76 24.00 -19.36
N ASP A 593 -2.97 22.97 -19.01
CA ASP A 593 -1.66 22.67 -19.60
C ASP A 593 -1.63 21.45 -20.50
N PHE A 594 -2.80 20.88 -20.81
CA PHE A 594 -2.87 19.74 -21.71
C PHE A 594 -2.48 20.13 -23.13
N GLY A 595 -1.19 19.94 -23.46
CA GLY A 595 -0.55 20.46 -24.67
C GLY A 595 -1.27 20.09 -25.96
N GLN A 596 -1.67 18.82 -26.10
CA GLN A 596 -2.36 18.34 -27.29
C GLN A 596 -3.71 19.05 -27.54
N ALA A 597 -4.45 19.42 -26.48
CA ALA A 597 -5.68 20.19 -26.63
C ALA A 597 -5.39 21.64 -27.07
N LYS A 598 -4.34 22.27 -26.53
CA LYS A 598 -3.92 23.63 -26.93
C LYS A 598 -3.55 23.67 -28.40
N GLU A 599 -2.69 22.74 -28.83
CA GLU A 599 -2.23 22.65 -30.22
C GLU A 599 -3.39 22.45 -31.19
N ASN A 600 -4.28 21.49 -30.89
CA ASN A 600 -5.43 21.20 -31.73
C ASN A 600 -6.43 22.37 -31.78
N LEU A 601 -6.67 23.04 -30.65
CA LEU A 601 -7.54 24.21 -30.60
C LEU A 601 -6.96 25.38 -31.41
N ASN A 602 -5.67 25.66 -31.27
CA ASN A 602 -4.98 26.71 -32.02
C ASN A 602 -5.02 26.45 -33.52
N ALA A 603 -4.74 25.21 -33.95
CA ALA A 603 -4.83 24.80 -35.35
C ALA A 603 -6.27 24.97 -35.88
N LEU A 604 -7.28 24.55 -35.12
CA LEU A 604 -8.69 24.70 -35.51
C LEU A 604 -9.10 26.17 -35.64
N LEU A 605 -8.69 27.03 -34.69
CA LEU A 605 -8.99 28.46 -34.73
C LEU A 605 -8.28 29.19 -35.88
N ALA A 606 -7.10 28.72 -36.29
CA ALA A 606 -6.39 29.26 -37.45
C ALA A 606 -7.12 28.94 -38.77
N VAL A 607 -7.83 27.80 -38.87
CA VAL A 607 -8.63 27.41 -40.05
C VAL A 607 -9.99 28.12 -40.09
N LYS A 608 -10.52 28.57 -38.94
CA LYS A 608 -11.78 29.35 -38.87
C LYS A 608 -11.61 30.84 -39.24
N LYS A 609 -10.37 31.35 -39.21
CA LYS A 609 -10.02 32.70 -39.67
C LYS A 609 -9.81 32.69 -41.17
#